data_AF-A0A947C3W9-F1
#
_entry.id   AF-A0A947C3W9-F1
#
_cell.length_a   1.000
_cell.length_b   1.000
_cell.length_c   1.000
_cell.angle_alpha   90.00
_cell.angle_beta   90.00
_cell.angle_gamma   90.00
#
_symmetry.space_group_name_H-M   'P 1'
#
loop_
_entity.id
_entity.type
_entity.pdbx_description
1 polymer ?
#
loop_
_entity_poly.entity_id
_entity_poly.type
_entity_poly.pdbx_seq_one_letter_code
_entity_poly.pdbx_strand_id
1 'polypeptide(L)'
;MLNPVPNDSNRYALSEAIHAEVSRCLYEAFSAEEGILSNLDRWTQRKVTLENLTKIELAHAADDPVEYCYQNLIREIDTEAETGIFLVRENGGNTSLNRLAGEPGVSGELGGAVAYMAPTLFADELSHSNDQLDLVWVSIRARFERARVDAEVSRIAMGILMQDRDIAVDMADALRSMMYAFHEDSARQRCGLPPLLDEQQARELSVMVAQLETRAGSYADRVLEITSRADTQ
;
A
#
# COMPACT_ATOMS: atom_id res chain seq x y z
N MET A 1 -44.08 13.48 -1.06
CA MET A 1 -43.55 12.94 0.22
C MET A 1 -42.06 13.20 0.22
N LEU A 2 -41.58 13.82 1.29
CA LEU A 2 -40.23 14.39 1.43
C LEU A 2 -39.16 13.29 1.30
N ASN A 3 -38.09 13.58 0.55
CA ASN A 3 -36.85 12.80 0.62
C ASN A 3 -36.39 12.74 2.08
N PRO A 4 -35.92 11.57 2.58
CA PRO A 4 -35.36 11.51 3.92
C PRO A 4 -34.19 12.49 4.01
N VAL A 5 -34.20 13.32 5.06
CA VAL A 5 -33.08 14.20 5.42
C VAL A 5 -31.84 13.30 5.60
N PRO A 6 -30.68 13.65 5.02
CA PRO A 6 -29.45 12.90 5.26
C PRO A 6 -29.22 12.75 6.76
N ASN A 7 -28.94 11.53 7.21
CA ASN A 7 -28.77 11.24 8.63
C ASN A 7 -27.37 11.71 9.08
N ASP A 8 -27.19 13.02 9.18
CA ASP A 8 -25.91 13.69 9.42
C ASP A 8 -25.23 13.22 10.71
N SER A 9 -26.00 12.81 11.72
CA SER A 9 -25.48 12.23 12.96
C SER A 9 -24.75 10.90 12.75
N ASN A 10 -25.22 10.06 11.82
CA ASN A 10 -24.56 8.79 11.51
C ASN A 10 -23.27 9.01 10.70
N ARG A 11 -23.29 9.97 9.76
CA ARG A 11 -22.10 10.36 8.99
C ARG A 11 -21.01 10.94 9.90
N TYR A 12 -21.39 11.79 10.83
CA TYR A 12 -20.47 12.36 11.83
C TYR A 12 -19.86 11.27 12.73
N ALA A 13 -20.69 10.35 13.24
CA ALA A 13 -20.21 9.25 14.08
C ALA A 13 -19.23 8.31 13.35
N LEU A 14 -19.51 7.99 12.07
CA LEU A 14 -18.59 7.21 11.24
C LEU A 14 -17.27 7.97 10.99
N SER A 15 -17.35 9.27 10.74
CA SER A 15 -16.15 10.09 10.53
C SER A 15 -15.27 10.13 11.79
N GLU A 16 -15.85 10.39 12.96
CA GLU A 16 -15.09 10.35 14.23
C GLU A 16 -14.46 8.97 14.48
N ALA A 17 -15.19 7.89 14.19
CA ALA A 17 -14.66 6.53 14.33
C ALA A 17 -13.48 6.26 13.39
N ILE A 18 -13.54 6.72 12.14
CA ILE A 18 -12.42 6.59 11.19
C ILE A 18 -11.24 7.43 11.66
N HIS A 19 -11.45 8.70 12.02
CA HIS A 19 -10.38 9.57 12.50
C HIS A 19 -9.65 8.99 13.73
N ALA A 20 -10.40 8.47 14.70
CA ALA A 20 -9.82 7.85 15.88
C ALA A 20 -8.97 6.63 15.54
N GLU A 21 -9.48 5.73 14.69
CA GLU A 21 -8.80 4.48 14.35
C GLU A 21 -7.59 4.70 13.43
N VAL A 22 -7.69 5.63 12.48
CA VAL A 22 -6.57 6.05 11.62
C VAL A 22 -5.47 6.71 12.46
N SER A 23 -5.82 7.58 13.41
CA SER A 23 -4.84 8.20 14.30
C SER A 23 -4.13 7.15 15.16
N ARG A 24 -4.86 6.15 15.66
CA ARG A 24 -4.28 5.02 16.40
C ARG A 24 -3.30 4.23 15.53
N CYS A 25 -3.71 3.87 14.31
CA CYS A 25 -2.88 3.14 13.35
C CYS A 25 -1.57 3.89 13.03
N LEU A 26 -1.65 5.20 12.76
CA LEU A 26 -0.48 6.03 12.48
C LEU A 26 0.44 6.14 13.70
N TYR A 27 -0.13 6.32 14.90
CA TYR A 27 0.64 6.36 16.14
C TYR A 27 1.43 5.06 16.37
N GLU A 28 0.78 3.91 16.17
CA GLU A 28 1.43 2.60 16.26
C GLU A 28 2.55 2.45 15.22
N ALA A 29 2.33 2.91 13.99
CA ALA A 29 3.36 2.89 12.95
C ALA A 29 4.59 3.76 13.30
N PHE A 30 4.39 4.94 13.89
CA PHE A 30 5.48 5.82 14.33
C PHE A 30 6.14 5.38 15.63
N SER A 31 5.50 4.50 16.40
CA SER A 31 6.01 4.02 17.70
C SER A 31 6.57 2.60 17.63
N ALA A 32 6.53 1.95 16.46
CA ALA A 32 7.03 0.60 16.27
C ALA A 32 8.54 0.54 16.51
N GLU A 33 9.00 -0.41 17.33
CA GLU A 33 10.42 -0.67 17.52
C GLU A 33 11.04 -1.11 16.18
N GLU A 34 12.15 -0.48 15.79
CA GLU A 34 12.91 -0.76 14.56
C GLU A 34 12.19 -0.44 13.22
N GLY A 35 11.06 0.28 13.23
CA GLY A 35 10.40 0.74 11.99
C GLY A 35 11.18 1.88 11.30
N ILE A 36 11.18 1.93 9.97
CA ILE A 36 11.70 3.12 9.27
C ILE A 36 10.84 4.35 9.59
N LEU A 37 9.52 4.18 9.70
CA LEU A 37 8.62 5.28 10.03
C LEU A 37 8.83 5.84 11.45
N SER A 38 9.32 5.04 12.41
CA SER A 38 9.62 5.51 13.76
C SER A 38 10.86 6.40 13.83
N ASN A 39 11.77 6.26 12.86
CA ASN A 39 12.99 7.06 12.75
C ASN A 39 12.77 8.39 12.01
N LEU A 40 11.57 8.62 11.48
CA LEU A 40 11.23 9.89 10.82
C LEU A 40 11.24 11.04 11.83
N ASP A 41 11.68 12.20 11.37
CA ASP A 41 11.57 13.42 12.15
C ASP A 41 10.09 13.80 12.34
N ARG A 42 9.82 14.60 13.39
CA ARG A 42 8.46 14.98 13.77
C ARG A 42 7.71 15.74 12.66
N TRP A 43 8.42 16.49 11.82
CA TRP A 43 7.79 17.20 10.71
C TRP A 43 7.31 16.22 9.63
N THR A 44 8.14 15.23 9.28
CA THR A 44 7.75 14.19 8.31
C THR A 44 6.59 13.33 8.83
N GLN A 45 6.62 12.92 10.10
CA GLN A 45 5.49 12.18 10.71
C GLN A 45 4.18 12.99 10.68
N ARG A 46 4.27 14.30 10.96
CA ARG A 46 3.11 15.20 10.87
C ARG A 46 2.59 15.30 9.44
N LYS A 47 3.46 15.39 8.44
CA LYS A 47 3.07 15.43 7.04
C LYS A 47 2.33 14.16 6.62
N VAL A 48 2.88 12.98 6.94
CA VAL A 48 2.24 11.68 6.69
C VAL A 48 0.86 11.59 7.34
N THR A 49 0.72 12.12 8.56
CA THR A 49 -0.56 12.19 9.25
C THR A 49 -1.56 13.06 8.51
N LEU A 50 -1.17 14.28 8.14
CA LEU A 50 -2.04 15.22 7.42
C LEU A 50 -2.49 14.67 6.08
N GLU A 51 -1.58 14.04 5.31
CA GLU A 51 -1.92 13.40 4.03
C GLU A 51 -2.98 12.31 4.21
N ASN A 52 -2.83 11.46 5.22
CA ASN A 52 -3.80 10.40 5.50
C ASN A 52 -5.14 10.92 6.00
N LEU A 53 -5.15 11.95 6.87
CA LEU A 53 -6.40 12.56 7.30
C LEU A 53 -7.12 13.28 6.14
N THR A 54 -6.37 13.98 5.29
CA THR A 54 -6.91 14.61 4.06
C THR A 54 -7.49 13.56 3.12
N LYS A 55 -6.86 12.39 2.99
CA LYS A 55 -7.39 11.25 2.21
C LYS A 55 -8.76 10.80 2.74
N ILE A 56 -8.95 10.77 4.06
CA ILE A 56 -10.24 10.43 4.69
C ILE A 56 -11.29 11.51 4.44
N GLU A 57 -10.93 12.79 4.57
CA GLU A 57 -11.84 13.91 4.28
C GLU A 57 -12.35 13.85 2.83
N LEU A 58 -11.45 13.52 1.90
CA LEU A 58 -11.80 13.32 0.50
C LEU A 58 -12.73 12.13 0.27
N ALA A 59 -12.52 11.01 0.97
CA ALA A 59 -13.43 9.88 0.92
C ALA A 59 -14.83 10.26 1.43
N HIS A 60 -14.93 11.04 2.51
CA HIS A 60 -16.20 11.53 3.03
C HIS A 60 -16.93 12.49 2.08
N ALA A 61 -16.18 13.24 1.27
CA ALA A 61 -16.73 14.17 0.28
C ALA A 61 -17.12 13.49 -1.04
N ALA A 62 -16.72 12.23 -1.25
CA ALA A 62 -17.01 11.49 -2.46
C ALA A 62 -18.49 11.02 -2.53
N ASP A 63 -19.00 10.85 -3.74
CA ASP A 63 -20.35 10.32 -3.98
C ASP A 63 -20.50 8.87 -3.47
N ASP A 64 -19.43 8.08 -3.60
CA ASP A 64 -19.30 6.74 -3.04
C ASP A 64 -18.02 6.63 -2.20
N PRO A 65 -18.11 6.87 -0.88
CA PRO A 65 -16.95 6.81 0.03
C PRO A 65 -16.29 5.43 0.10
N VAL A 66 -17.06 4.35 -0.05
CA VAL A 66 -16.54 2.98 0.03
C VAL A 66 -15.71 2.68 -1.20
N GLU A 67 -16.25 2.96 -2.39
CA GLU A 67 -15.53 2.80 -3.65
C GLU A 67 -14.28 3.69 -3.67
N TYR A 68 -14.37 4.92 -3.17
CA TYR A 68 -13.21 5.82 -3.09
C TYR A 68 -12.09 5.24 -2.22
N CYS A 69 -12.43 4.69 -1.05
CA CYS A 69 -11.46 3.99 -0.21
C CYS A 69 -10.91 2.73 -0.88
N TYR A 70 -11.73 1.97 -1.60
CA TYR A 70 -11.29 0.78 -2.34
C TYR A 70 -10.30 1.12 -3.45
N GLN A 71 -10.54 2.20 -4.20
CA GLN A 71 -9.62 2.69 -5.22
C GLN A 71 -8.28 3.15 -4.63
N ASN A 72 -8.29 3.78 -3.45
CA ASN A 72 -7.04 4.11 -2.74
C ASN A 72 -6.32 2.82 -2.31
N LEU A 73 -7.05 1.86 -1.74
CA LEU A 73 -6.51 0.57 -1.31
C LEU A 73 -5.83 -0.18 -2.47
N ILE A 74 -6.42 -0.20 -3.67
CA ILE A 74 -5.80 -0.78 -4.86
C ILE A 74 -4.43 -0.15 -5.13
N ARG A 75 -4.34 1.18 -5.24
CA ARG A 75 -3.09 1.89 -5.59
C ARG A 75 -2.00 1.70 -4.52
N GLU A 76 -2.43 1.70 -3.26
CA GLU A 76 -1.53 1.61 -2.13
C GLU A 76 -0.99 0.19 -1.98
N ILE A 77 -1.81 -0.85 -2.19
CA ILE A 77 -1.35 -2.24 -2.22
C ILE A 77 -0.47 -2.51 -3.45
N ASP A 78 -0.76 -1.88 -4.59
CA ASP A 78 0.09 -1.98 -5.78
C ASP A 78 1.51 -1.47 -5.49
N THR A 79 1.60 -0.27 -4.90
CA THR A 79 2.88 0.33 -4.46
C THR A 79 3.54 -0.47 -3.32
N GLU A 80 2.73 -1.01 -2.40
CA GLU A 80 3.18 -1.89 -1.32
C GLU A 80 3.86 -3.14 -1.92
N ALA A 81 3.22 -3.78 -2.89
CA ALA A 81 3.70 -5.00 -3.52
C ALA A 81 4.96 -4.77 -4.37
N GLU A 82 5.02 -3.69 -5.16
CA GLU A 82 6.17 -3.36 -6.02
C GLU A 82 7.50 -3.40 -5.25
N THR A 83 7.49 -2.96 -3.99
CA THR A 83 8.69 -2.94 -3.12
C THR A 83 8.69 -4.05 -2.07
N GLY A 84 7.51 -4.51 -1.66
CA GLY A 84 7.32 -5.56 -0.67
C GLY A 84 7.84 -6.91 -1.11
N ILE A 85 7.83 -7.22 -2.41
CA ILE A 85 8.36 -8.49 -2.96
C ILE A 85 9.81 -8.79 -2.56
N PHE A 86 10.63 -7.76 -2.32
CA PHE A 86 12.03 -7.93 -1.88
C PHE A 86 12.18 -8.15 -0.37
N LEU A 87 11.10 -7.95 0.39
CA LEU A 87 11.06 -8.03 1.85
C LEU A 87 10.33 -9.28 2.34
N VAL A 88 9.55 -9.94 1.47
CA VAL A 88 8.93 -11.24 1.75
C VAL A 88 10.02 -12.27 2.05
N ARG A 89 9.85 -12.99 3.16
CA ARG A 89 10.73 -14.07 3.59
C ARG A 89 10.01 -14.95 4.60
N GLU A 90 10.28 -16.24 4.59
CA GLU A 90 9.85 -17.13 5.65
C GLU A 90 10.49 -16.72 6.99
N ASN A 91 9.70 -16.75 8.08
CA ASN A 91 10.14 -16.41 9.43
C ASN A 91 10.77 -15.00 9.57
N GLY A 92 10.35 -14.05 8.73
CA GLY A 92 10.69 -12.63 8.90
C GLY A 92 10.03 -12.02 10.15
N GLY A 93 10.46 -10.82 10.52
CA GLY A 93 9.86 -10.08 11.64
C GLY A 93 8.47 -9.48 11.34
N ASN A 94 7.99 -9.57 10.09
CA ASN A 94 6.72 -8.98 9.66
C ASN A 94 5.68 -10.07 9.35
N THR A 95 4.71 -10.24 10.24
CA THR A 95 3.67 -11.29 10.15
C THR A 95 2.84 -11.21 8.86
N SER A 96 2.62 -10.01 8.30
CA SER A 96 1.86 -9.86 7.06
C SER A 96 2.68 -10.34 5.86
N LEU A 97 3.97 -10.00 5.79
CA LEU A 97 4.85 -10.52 4.74
C LEU A 97 5.11 -12.02 4.88
N ASN A 98 5.18 -12.53 6.11
CA ASN A 98 5.34 -13.97 6.35
C ASN A 98 4.15 -14.78 5.82
N ARG A 99 2.93 -14.23 5.83
CA ARG A 99 1.75 -14.88 5.26
C ARG A 99 1.83 -14.98 3.74
N LEU A 100 2.49 -14.03 3.09
CA LEU A 100 2.72 -14.05 1.65
C LEU A 100 3.84 -15.01 1.24
N ALA A 101 4.78 -15.31 2.15
CA ALA A 101 5.80 -16.32 1.92
C ALA A 101 5.14 -17.70 1.82
N GLY A 102 4.99 -18.20 0.59
CA GLY A 102 4.31 -19.47 0.29
C GLY A 102 2.98 -19.32 -0.46
N GLU A 103 2.51 -18.11 -0.71
CA GLU A 103 1.42 -17.87 -1.65
C GLU A 103 1.85 -18.23 -3.09
N PRO A 104 0.96 -18.82 -3.92
CA PRO A 104 1.28 -19.09 -5.32
C PRO A 104 1.75 -17.84 -6.06
N GLY A 105 2.94 -17.89 -6.65
CA GLY A 105 3.54 -16.76 -7.37
C GLY A 105 4.41 -15.84 -6.52
N VAL A 106 4.56 -16.10 -5.21
CA VAL A 106 5.44 -15.35 -4.31
C VAL A 106 6.51 -16.27 -3.72
N SER A 107 7.78 -16.09 -4.08
CA SER A 107 8.85 -17.00 -3.64
C SER A 107 9.44 -16.63 -2.29
N GLY A 108 9.47 -15.35 -1.94
CA GLY A 108 10.23 -14.85 -0.79
C GLY A 108 11.76 -14.93 -0.96
N GLU A 109 12.25 -15.16 -2.18
CA GLU A 109 13.68 -15.30 -2.48
C GLU A 109 14.31 -14.02 -3.04
N LEU A 110 13.49 -13.08 -3.55
CA LEU A 110 13.98 -11.91 -4.26
C LEU A 110 14.88 -11.01 -3.40
N GLY A 111 14.70 -11.02 -2.08
CA GLY A 111 15.60 -10.31 -1.17
C GLY A 111 17.07 -10.72 -1.33
N GLY A 112 17.34 -12.01 -1.61
CA GLY A 112 18.68 -12.52 -1.87
C GLY A 112 19.23 -12.17 -3.25
N ALA A 113 18.37 -11.79 -4.20
CA ALA A 113 18.72 -11.45 -5.57
C ALA A 113 18.86 -9.93 -5.82
N VAL A 114 18.59 -9.08 -4.82
CA VAL A 114 18.60 -7.61 -4.98
C VAL A 114 19.91 -7.09 -5.57
N ALA A 115 21.07 -7.61 -5.15
CA ALA A 115 22.36 -7.20 -5.69
C ALA A 115 22.49 -7.40 -7.21
N TYR A 116 21.88 -8.48 -7.73
CA TYR A 116 21.85 -8.78 -9.15
C TYR A 116 20.84 -7.90 -9.90
N MET A 117 19.70 -7.63 -9.29
CA MET A 117 18.59 -6.89 -9.90
C MET A 117 18.75 -5.35 -9.83
N ALA A 118 19.52 -4.85 -8.86
CA ALA A 118 19.69 -3.43 -8.59
C ALA A 118 20.11 -2.58 -9.79
N PRO A 119 21.04 -3.02 -10.68
CA PRO A 119 21.38 -2.25 -11.88
C PRO A 119 20.20 -2.02 -12.83
N THR A 120 19.17 -2.89 -12.80
CA THR A 120 17.99 -2.79 -13.67
C THR A 120 16.83 -2.07 -13.00
N LEU A 121 16.60 -2.30 -11.70
CA LEU A 121 15.42 -1.80 -11.01
C LEU A 121 15.68 -0.59 -10.11
N PHE A 122 16.92 -0.39 -9.67
CA PHE A 122 17.33 0.60 -8.67
C PHE A 122 18.61 1.31 -9.09
N ALA A 123 18.79 1.59 -10.40
CA ALA A 123 20.05 2.10 -10.93
C ALA A 123 20.48 3.41 -10.26
N ASP A 124 19.51 4.29 -9.99
CA ASP A 124 19.76 5.58 -9.34
C ASP A 124 20.16 5.39 -7.88
N GLU A 125 19.42 4.60 -7.10
CA GLU A 125 19.77 4.29 -5.71
C GLU A 125 21.11 3.54 -5.62
N LEU A 126 21.38 2.61 -6.54
CA LEU A 126 22.62 1.84 -6.61
C LEU A 126 23.82 2.76 -6.83
N SER A 127 23.71 3.76 -7.71
CA SER A 127 24.80 4.69 -8.01
C SER A 127 25.26 5.53 -6.81
N HIS A 128 24.40 5.65 -5.79
CA HIS A 128 24.68 6.37 -4.54
C HIS A 128 24.79 5.44 -3.32
N SER A 129 24.71 4.12 -3.53
CA SER A 129 24.84 3.12 -2.47
C SER A 129 26.29 2.75 -2.22
N ASN A 130 26.58 2.32 -1.00
CA ASN A 130 27.81 1.59 -0.69
C ASN A 130 27.73 0.12 -1.17
N ASP A 131 28.82 -0.65 -0.98
CA ASP A 131 28.90 -2.06 -1.38
C ASP A 131 27.85 -2.97 -0.70
N GLN A 132 27.21 -2.51 0.38
CA GLN A 132 26.14 -3.20 1.09
C GLN A 132 24.73 -2.79 0.61
N LEU A 133 24.64 -1.98 -0.46
CA LEU A 133 23.37 -1.55 -1.05
C LEU A 133 22.50 -0.75 -0.07
N ASP A 134 23.13 0.04 0.81
CA ASP A 134 22.45 0.78 1.87
C ASP A 134 21.28 1.65 1.37
N LEU A 135 21.51 2.48 0.35
CA LEU A 135 20.45 3.36 -0.16
C LEU A 135 19.36 2.57 -0.88
N VAL A 136 19.70 1.49 -1.60
CA VAL A 136 18.71 0.58 -2.21
C VAL A 136 17.81 -0.01 -1.11
N TRP A 137 18.39 -0.58 -0.05
CA TRP A 137 17.63 -1.20 1.02
C TRP A 137 16.79 -0.21 1.84
N VAL A 138 17.34 0.97 2.12
CA VAL A 138 16.58 2.04 2.78
C VAL A 138 15.40 2.47 1.91
N SER A 139 15.60 2.61 0.59
CA SER A 139 14.54 3.03 -0.33
C SER A 139 13.43 1.98 -0.45
N ILE A 140 13.78 0.71 -0.60
CA ILE A 140 12.82 -0.41 -0.63
C ILE A 140 11.97 -0.40 0.65
N ARG A 141 12.60 -0.38 1.81
CA ARG A 141 11.89 -0.43 3.10
C ARG A 141 11.05 0.82 3.35
N ALA A 142 11.56 2.00 3.02
CA ALA A 142 10.83 3.26 3.21
C ALA A 142 9.57 3.32 2.33
N ARG A 143 9.69 2.93 1.06
CA ARG A 143 8.54 2.85 0.13
C ARG A 143 7.52 1.82 0.59
N PHE A 144 7.99 0.62 0.96
CA PHE A 144 7.12 -0.44 1.48
C PHE A 144 6.35 0.00 2.73
N GLU A 145 7.06 0.51 3.76
CA GLU A 145 6.41 0.87 5.01
C GLU A 145 5.41 2.02 4.83
N ARG A 146 5.74 3.02 4.00
CA ARG A 146 4.82 4.11 3.66
C ARG A 146 3.54 3.56 3.02
N ALA A 147 3.69 2.77 1.94
CA ALA A 147 2.57 2.24 1.19
C ALA A 147 1.70 1.27 2.01
N ARG A 148 2.33 0.42 2.83
CA ARG A 148 1.63 -0.49 3.75
C ARG A 148 0.76 0.26 4.75
N VAL A 149 1.28 1.35 5.34
CA VAL A 149 0.51 2.17 6.28
C VAL A 149 -0.63 2.88 5.57
N ASP A 150 -0.39 3.42 4.37
CA ASP A 150 -1.45 4.06 3.58
C ASP A 150 -2.58 3.09 3.23
N ALA A 151 -2.23 1.88 2.77
CA ALA A 151 -3.16 0.80 2.49
C ALA A 151 -3.96 0.40 3.74
N GLU A 152 -3.30 0.31 4.90
CA GLU A 152 -3.97 -0.01 6.16
C GLU A 152 -4.97 1.06 6.58
N VAL A 153 -4.64 2.34 6.39
CA VAL A 153 -5.57 3.46 6.61
C VAL A 153 -6.80 3.35 5.70
N SER A 154 -6.60 3.07 4.40
CA SER A 154 -7.70 2.92 3.45
C SER A 154 -8.58 1.71 3.78
N ARG A 155 -7.98 0.59 4.19
CA ARG A 155 -8.69 -0.62 4.65
C ARG A 155 -9.53 -0.36 5.89
N ILE A 156 -8.98 0.33 6.90
CA ILE A 156 -9.68 0.70 8.13
C ILE A 156 -10.90 1.58 7.80
N ALA A 157 -10.69 2.63 7.01
CA ALA A 157 -11.75 3.55 6.61
C ALA A 157 -12.86 2.82 5.85
N MET A 158 -12.49 2.00 4.86
CA MET A 158 -13.42 1.18 4.09
C MET A 158 -14.24 0.25 4.99
N GLY A 159 -13.59 -0.48 5.91
CA GLY A 159 -14.28 -1.41 6.81
C GLY A 159 -15.25 -0.73 7.77
N ILE A 160 -14.94 0.49 8.24
CA ILE A 160 -15.86 1.28 9.05
C ILE A 160 -17.04 1.78 8.21
N LEU A 161 -16.79 2.29 7.00
CA LEU A 161 -17.84 2.77 6.09
C LEU A 161 -18.81 1.65 5.67
N MET A 162 -18.27 0.44 5.44
CA MET A 162 -19.06 -0.75 5.12
C MET A 162 -19.75 -1.35 6.34
N GLN A 163 -19.36 -0.95 7.56
CA GLN A 163 -19.72 -1.59 8.82
C GLN A 163 -19.36 -3.09 8.84
N ASP A 164 -18.34 -3.47 8.07
CA ASP A 164 -17.86 -4.83 7.93
C ASP A 164 -16.34 -4.80 7.76
N ARG A 165 -15.63 -5.06 8.86
CA ARG A 165 -14.18 -5.05 8.88
C ARG A 165 -13.60 -6.30 8.24
N ASP A 166 -14.32 -7.42 8.30
CA ASP A 166 -13.84 -8.71 7.81
C ASP A 166 -13.83 -8.70 6.29
N ILE A 167 -14.88 -8.19 5.65
CA ILE A 167 -14.91 -7.99 4.19
C ILE A 167 -13.77 -7.07 3.74
N ALA A 168 -13.48 -6.00 4.47
CA ALA A 168 -12.39 -5.11 4.12
C ALA A 168 -11.01 -5.78 4.24
N VAL A 169 -10.82 -6.70 5.19
CA VAL A 169 -9.62 -7.53 5.29
C VAL A 169 -9.53 -8.49 4.12
N ASP A 170 -10.61 -9.22 3.81
CA ASP A 170 -10.64 -10.18 2.71
C ASP A 170 -10.33 -9.52 1.37
N MET A 171 -10.87 -8.31 1.12
CA MET A 171 -10.57 -7.52 -0.06
C MET A 171 -9.09 -7.12 -0.14
N ALA A 172 -8.50 -6.67 0.98
CA ALA A 172 -7.09 -6.27 1.02
C ALA A 172 -6.17 -7.48 0.83
N ASP A 173 -6.49 -8.62 1.45
CA ASP A 173 -5.69 -9.84 1.32
C ASP A 173 -5.78 -10.42 -0.10
N ALA A 174 -6.96 -10.41 -0.73
CA ALA A 174 -7.11 -10.78 -2.14
C ALA A 174 -6.28 -9.88 -3.07
N LEU A 175 -6.28 -8.56 -2.85
CA LEU A 175 -5.44 -7.62 -3.60
C LEU A 175 -3.95 -7.94 -3.41
N ARG A 176 -3.50 -8.19 -2.16
CA ARG A 176 -2.10 -8.54 -1.89
C ARG A 176 -1.67 -9.83 -2.56
N SER A 177 -2.47 -10.90 -2.48
CA SER A 177 -2.15 -12.17 -3.13
C SER A 177 -1.94 -12.01 -4.64
N MET A 178 -2.78 -11.20 -5.30
CA MET A 178 -2.63 -10.93 -6.74
C MET A 178 -1.44 -10.02 -7.05
N MET A 179 -1.32 -8.88 -6.36
CA MET A 179 -0.34 -7.85 -6.69
C MET A 179 1.09 -8.28 -6.37
N TYR A 180 1.32 -9.01 -5.27
CA TYR A 180 2.66 -9.53 -4.97
C TYR A 180 3.11 -10.55 -6.01
N ALA A 181 2.24 -11.47 -6.42
CA ALA A 181 2.57 -12.44 -7.48
C ALA A 181 2.87 -11.75 -8.81
N PHE A 182 2.09 -10.71 -9.15
CA PHE A 182 2.27 -9.93 -10.37
C PHE A 182 3.61 -9.20 -10.38
N HIS A 183 3.90 -8.44 -9.31
CA HIS A 183 5.13 -7.66 -9.20
C HIS A 183 6.37 -8.54 -9.11
N GLU A 184 6.29 -9.69 -8.44
CA GLU A 184 7.39 -10.64 -8.39
C GLU A 184 7.71 -11.22 -9.77
N ASP A 185 6.70 -11.70 -10.51
CA ASP A 185 6.93 -12.26 -11.85
C ASP A 185 7.45 -11.19 -12.83
N SER A 186 6.88 -9.97 -12.77
CA SER A 186 7.34 -8.82 -13.56
C SER A 186 8.80 -8.46 -13.27
N ALA A 187 9.19 -8.39 -11.98
CA ALA A 187 10.56 -8.10 -11.59
C ALA A 187 11.53 -9.20 -12.05
N ARG A 188 11.14 -10.48 -11.93
CA ARG A 188 11.92 -11.62 -12.41
C ARG A 188 12.15 -11.54 -13.92
N GLN A 189 11.10 -11.32 -14.70
CA GLN A 189 11.19 -11.20 -16.15
C GLN A 189 12.08 -10.03 -16.60
N ARG A 190 11.90 -8.85 -16.00
CA ARG A 190 12.70 -7.64 -16.31
C ARG A 190 14.18 -7.84 -16.03
N CYS A 191 14.52 -8.65 -15.03
CA CYS A 191 15.90 -8.93 -14.63
C CYS A 191 16.46 -10.24 -15.20
N GLY A 192 15.71 -10.97 -16.04
CA GLY A 192 16.17 -12.24 -16.62
C GLY A 192 16.28 -13.40 -15.61
N LEU A 193 15.55 -13.33 -14.50
CA LEU A 193 15.40 -14.44 -13.56
C LEU A 193 14.33 -15.42 -14.07
N PRO A 194 14.36 -16.71 -13.63
CA PRO A 194 13.32 -17.66 -13.97
C PRO A 194 11.93 -17.15 -13.52
N PRO A 195 10.91 -17.20 -14.39
CA PRO A 195 9.55 -16.82 -14.02
C PRO A 195 8.96 -17.82 -13.01
N LEU A 196 7.98 -17.37 -12.22
CA LEU A 196 7.25 -18.23 -11.29
C LEU A 196 5.90 -18.65 -11.85
N LEU A 197 5.32 -17.81 -12.70
CA LEU A 197 4.06 -18.05 -13.36
C LEU A 197 4.30 -18.62 -14.75
N ASP A 198 3.42 -19.52 -15.20
CA ASP A 198 3.40 -19.87 -16.62
C ASP A 198 2.84 -18.71 -17.48
N GLU A 199 3.02 -18.79 -18.79
CA GLU A 199 2.62 -17.72 -19.71
C GLU A 199 1.10 -17.43 -19.68
N GLN A 200 0.27 -18.43 -19.37
CA GLN A 200 -1.17 -18.22 -19.26
C GLN A 200 -1.50 -17.48 -17.95
N GLN A 201 -0.98 -17.95 -16.83
CA GLN A 201 -1.15 -17.35 -15.50
C GLN A 201 -0.65 -15.90 -15.49
N ALA A 202 0.53 -15.63 -16.03
CA ALA A 202 1.09 -14.29 -16.11
C ALA A 202 0.20 -13.34 -16.94
N ARG A 203 -0.37 -13.82 -18.05
CA ARG A 203 -1.30 -13.04 -18.87
C ARG A 203 -2.61 -12.77 -18.16
N GLU A 204 -3.21 -13.77 -17.55
CA GLU A 204 -4.48 -13.63 -16.82
C GLU A 204 -4.31 -12.64 -15.66
N LEU A 205 -3.24 -12.78 -14.88
CA LEU A 205 -2.93 -11.88 -13.78
C LEU A 205 -2.68 -10.44 -14.26
N SER A 206 -1.92 -10.27 -15.36
CA SER A 206 -1.68 -8.95 -15.96
C SER A 206 -2.99 -8.26 -16.39
N VAL A 207 -3.94 -9.01 -16.97
CA VAL A 207 -5.26 -8.45 -17.34
C VAL A 207 -6.05 -8.03 -16.10
N MET A 208 -6.04 -8.86 -15.05
CA MET A 208 -6.74 -8.55 -13.80
C MET A 208 -6.15 -7.30 -13.12
N VAL A 209 -4.83 -7.19 -13.02
CA VAL A 209 -4.17 -6.02 -12.43
C VAL A 209 -4.45 -4.76 -13.26
N ALA A 210 -4.38 -4.84 -14.60
CA ALA A 210 -4.69 -3.69 -15.46
C ALA A 210 -6.14 -3.19 -15.30
N GLN A 211 -7.10 -4.09 -15.04
CA GLN A 211 -8.48 -3.70 -14.75
C GLN A 211 -8.61 -2.98 -13.40
N LEU A 212 -7.88 -3.43 -12.38
CA LEU A 212 -7.83 -2.78 -11.07
C LEU A 212 -7.17 -1.41 -11.17
N GLU A 213 -6.06 -1.28 -11.87
CA GLU A 213 -5.39 0.00 -12.14
C GLU A 213 -6.31 0.97 -12.89
N THR A 214 -7.06 0.48 -13.88
CA THR A 214 -8.03 1.31 -14.62
C THR A 214 -9.15 1.79 -13.71
N ARG A 215 -9.66 0.92 -12.82
CA ARG A 215 -10.71 1.27 -11.86
C ARG A 215 -10.21 2.28 -10.83
N ALA A 216 -8.99 2.09 -10.33
CA ALA A 216 -8.37 3.00 -9.41
C ALA A 216 -8.05 4.33 -10.07
N GLY A 217 -7.49 4.35 -11.27
CA GLY A 217 -6.98 5.56 -11.91
C GLY A 217 -5.62 6.01 -11.35
N SER A 218 -5.08 7.08 -11.91
CA SER A 218 -3.69 7.54 -11.70
C SER A 218 -3.29 7.79 -10.25
N TYR A 219 -2.21 7.13 -9.80
CA TYR A 219 -1.58 7.39 -8.51
C TYR A 219 -0.94 8.79 -8.44
N ALA A 220 -0.29 9.24 -9.52
CA ALA A 220 0.37 10.55 -9.56
C ALA A 220 -0.63 11.69 -9.38
N ASP A 221 -1.77 11.64 -10.06
CA ASP A 221 -2.83 12.64 -9.93
C ASP A 221 -3.42 12.64 -8.52
N ARG A 222 -3.52 11.44 -7.92
CA ARG A 222 -4.03 11.27 -6.56
C ARG A 222 -3.10 11.87 -5.51
N VAL A 223 -1.80 11.60 -5.61
CA VAL A 223 -0.80 12.19 -4.71
C VAL A 223 -0.84 13.71 -4.80
N LEU A 224 -0.92 14.27 -6.02
CA LEU A 224 -1.05 15.71 -6.22
C LEU A 224 -2.33 16.28 -5.57
N GLU A 225 -3.47 15.62 -5.70
CA GLU A 225 -4.71 16.05 -5.04
C GLU A 225 -4.58 16.06 -3.51
N ILE A 226 -4.02 15.00 -2.91
CA ILE A 226 -3.85 14.90 -1.46
C ILE A 226 -2.87 15.97 -0.97
N THR A 227 -1.68 16.06 -1.57
CA THR A 227 -0.64 16.98 -1.12
C THR A 227 -1.08 18.43 -1.30
N SER A 228 -1.71 18.78 -2.42
CA SER A 228 -2.19 20.16 -2.65
C SER A 228 -3.22 20.62 -1.62
N ARG A 229 -4.11 19.72 -1.15
CA ARG A 229 -5.07 20.05 -0.09
C ARG A 229 -4.44 20.05 1.29
N ALA A 230 -3.57 19.10 1.58
CA ALA A 230 -2.86 19.02 2.86
C ALA A 230 -1.97 20.24 3.11
N ASP A 231 -1.30 20.77 2.07
CA ASP A 231 -0.46 21.97 2.16
C ASP A 231 -1.28 23.27 2.37
N THR A 232 -2.60 23.23 2.17
CA THR A 232 -3.51 24.37 2.37
C THR A 232 -4.22 24.40 3.73
N GLN A 233 -4.01 23.39 4.57
CA GLN A 233 -4.54 23.27 5.94
C GLN A 233 -3.53 23.70 7.01
#